data_AF-A0A845X2L0-F1
#
_entry.id   AF-A0A845X2L0-F1
#
_cell.length_a   1.000
_cell.length_b   1.000
_cell.length_c   1.000
_cell.angle_alpha   90.00
_cell.angle_beta   90.00
_cell.angle_gamma   90.00
#
_symmetry.space_group_name_H-M   'P 1'
#
loop_
_entity.id
_entity.type
_entity.pdbx_description
1 polymer ?
#
loop_
_entity_poly.entity_id
_entity_poly.type
_entity_poly.pdbx_seq_one_letter_code
_entity_poly.pdbx_strand_id
1 'polypeptide(L)'
;MDMGQWSTIVGLGVLGLVACGSPRPEPLEKAVLIEQTEPSIVRIFYGDRSGQGTGFIIEGEPGVCTVATAAQVVEPSELILVSTHDSDTVNQGAFPAQAKQAWPNDLDLAIITFNAPGENCPYASLSLGDSGRLKKQDRLYLFGFPEDSEKVLYPLQVAQGEISRLAKGNAKGYDITYTSDSAAGMSGGPLVNAWGEVVGVQGQAEAASRLAIPSAQLQKQLAAVVAQLPEATEENAQSLVEQGKALFKEEKYLTALPYFDRAIRMELNYAEAWTKRAYVLNKLKRYEEALKSSEKALEINPDFAEAWNNRGISLRRLKKYEEAIAAYDKAIEINPDYVGAWSNRGVSLRRLKKYEEAIAAYDKAIE
;
A
#
# COMPACT_ATOMS: atom_id res chain seq x y z
N MET A 1 69.81 17.73 7.59
CA MET A 1 69.49 19.17 7.48
C MET A 1 70.36 19.68 6.35
N ASP A 2 69.87 19.92 5.15
CA ASP A 2 68.62 20.58 4.77
C ASP A 2 68.12 20.00 3.43
N MET A 3 66.80 19.87 3.27
CA MET A 3 66.15 19.25 2.11
C MET A 3 65.75 20.30 1.08
N GLY A 4 65.88 19.93 -0.19
CA GLY A 4 65.82 20.85 -1.32
C GLY A 4 64.41 21.32 -1.71
N GLN A 5 64.39 22.50 -2.32
CA GLN A 5 63.32 22.99 -3.18
C GLN A 5 63.87 23.24 -4.58
N TRP A 6 63.25 22.60 -5.57
CA TRP A 6 63.39 22.94 -6.99
C TRP A 6 62.02 23.35 -7.55
N SER A 7 62.00 24.55 -8.15
CA SER A 7 61.30 25.03 -9.36
C SER A 7 60.26 24.11 -10.04
N THR A 8 59.18 24.56 -10.70
CA THR A 8 59.12 25.66 -11.69
C THR A 8 57.66 25.98 -12.10
N ILE A 9 57.35 27.27 -12.08
CA ILE A 9 56.53 28.16 -12.94
C ILE A 9 55.65 27.59 -14.11
N VAL A 10 54.48 28.23 -14.25
CA VAL A 10 53.78 28.79 -15.45
C VAL A 10 52.44 28.15 -15.84
N GLY A 11 51.38 28.96 -15.75
CA GLY A 11 50.38 29.08 -16.83
C GLY A 11 49.01 28.44 -16.61
N LEU A 12 48.07 29.18 -16.04
CA LEU A 12 46.64 28.88 -16.15
C LEU A 12 45.93 30.04 -16.85
N GLY A 13 45.81 29.90 -18.17
CA GLY A 13 44.97 30.71 -19.03
C GLY A 13 44.08 29.79 -19.88
N VAL A 14 42.77 30.02 -19.75
CA VAL A 14 41.68 29.69 -20.67
C VAL A 14 41.24 28.22 -20.73
N LEU A 15 40.02 27.93 -20.26
CA LEU A 15 38.85 27.67 -21.12
C LEU A 15 37.61 27.48 -20.26
N GLY A 16 36.65 28.40 -20.41
CA GLY A 16 35.29 28.20 -19.92
C GLY A 16 34.66 27.04 -20.69
N LEU A 17 34.44 25.92 -19.99
CA LEU A 17 33.55 24.88 -20.45
C LEU A 17 32.12 25.38 -20.28
N VAL A 18 31.56 25.91 -21.36
CA VAL A 18 30.11 25.93 -21.54
C VAL A 18 29.69 24.47 -21.56
N ALA A 19 29.09 24.00 -20.47
CA ALA A 19 28.43 22.71 -20.42
C ALA A 19 27.26 22.75 -21.42
N CYS A 20 27.51 22.32 -22.66
CA CYS A 20 26.46 21.96 -23.59
C CYS A 20 25.79 20.74 -22.95
N GLY A 21 24.57 20.91 -22.43
CA GLY A 21 23.77 19.81 -21.92
C GLY A 21 23.70 18.72 -22.98
N SER A 22 24.00 17.48 -22.59
CA SER A 22 23.86 16.32 -23.46
C SER A 22 22.50 16.37 -24.17
N PRO A 23 22.44 16.13 -25.50
CA PRO A 23 21.17 16.12 -26.22
C PRO A 23 20.22 15.15 -25.52
N ARG A 24 18.98 15.61 -25.29
CA ARG A 24 17.95 14.78 -24.64
C ARG A 24 17.77 13.51 -25.49
N PRO A 25 17.67 12.33 -24.87
CA PRO A 25 17.49 11.07 -25.60
C PRO A 25 16.28 11.15 -26.53
N GLU A 26 16.24 10.28 -27.54
CA GLU A 26 15.07 10.20 -28.42
C GLU A 26 13.81 9.81 -27.63
N PRO A 27 12.61 10.29 -28.04
CA PRO A 27 11.36 9.88 -27.42
C PRO A 27 11.15 8.36 -27.52
N LEU A 28 10.55 7.78 -26.48
CA LEU A 28 10.19 6.37 -26.44
C LEU A 28 9.04 6.08 -27.41
N GLU A 29 9.07 4.88 -28.01
CA GLU A 29 7.90 4.36 -28.70
C GLU A 29 6.75 4.13 -27.71
N LYS A 30 5.50 4.33 -28.17
CA LYS A 30 4.31 4.19 -27.31
C LYS A 30 4.23 2.83 -26.63
N ALA A 31 4.60 1.74 -27.32
CA ALA A 31 4.57 0.40 -26.74
C ALA A 31 5.54 0.26 -25.56
N VAL A 32 6.76 0.77 -25.71
CA VAL A 32 7.79 0.77 -24.66
C VAL A 32 7.36 1.62 -23.48
N LEU A 33 6.74 2.78 -23.75
CA LEU A 33 6.20 3.65 -22.71
C LEU A 33 5.15 2.91 -21.85
N ILE A 34 4.25 2.17 -22.50
CA ILE A 34 3.20 1.40 -21.80
C ILE A 34 3.84 0.32 -20.93
N GLU A 35 4.73 -0.48 -21.50
CA GLU A 35 5.42 -1.58 -20.80
C GLU A 35 6.17 -1.10 -19.56
N GLN A 36 6.80 0.08 -19.62
CA GLN A 36 7.54 0.66 -18.50
C GLN A 36 6.64 1.32 -17.45
N THR A 37 5.46 1.82 -17.85
CA THR A 37 4.61 2.63 -16.97
C THR A 37 3.54 1.79 -16.26
N GLU A 38 2.95 0.83 -16.95
CA GLU A 38 1.84 0.00 -16.47
C GLU A 38 2.09 -0.66 -15.10
N PRO A 39 3.28 -1.24 -14.82
CA PRO A 39 3.54 -1.88 -13.52
C PRO A 39 3.44 -0.96 -12.30
N SER A 40 3.57 0.36 -12.52
CA SER A 40 3.52 1.39 -11.49
C SER A 40 2.13 1.99 -11.29
N ILE A 41 1.15 1.65 -12.13
CA ILE A 41 -0.21 2.21 -12.04
C ILE A 41 -1.04 1.37 -11.08
N VAL A 42 -1.77 2.05 -10.20
CA VAL A 42 -2.62 1.40 -9.21
C VAL A 42 -4.06 1.88 -9.31
N ARG A 43 -4.98 0.98 -9.01
CA ARG A 43 -6.39 1.29 -8.83
C ARG A 43 -6.63 1.62 -7.37
N ILE A 44 -7.38 2.68 -7.12
CA ILE A 44 -7.82 3.11 -5.80
C ILE A 44 -9.33 2.93 -5.72
N PHE A 45 -9.84 2.36 -4.64
CA PHE A 45 -11.27 2.22 -4.43
C PHE A 45 -11.61 2.23 -2.94
N TYR A 46 -12.85 2.62 -2.65
CA TYR A 46 -13.35 2.69 -1.28
C TYR A 46 -13.87 1.33 -0.83
N GLY A 47 -13.73 1.04 0.48
CA GLY A 47 -14.19 -0.23 1.05
C GLY A 47 -15.70 -0.48 0.87
N ASP A 48 -16.49 0.59 0.82
CA ASP A 48 -17.93 0.59 0.54
C ASP A 48 -18.27 0.70 -0.95
N ARG A 49 -17.27 0.82 -1.82
CA ARG A 49 -17.36 1.05 -3.28
C ARG A 49 -18.12 2.31 -3.67
N SER A 50 -18.21 3.31 -2.79
CA SER A 50 -18.84 4.59 -3.12
C SER A 50 -17.98 5.47 -4.03
N GLY A 51 -16.69 5.13 -4.20
CA GLY A 51 -15.77 5.85 -5.05
C GLY A 51 -14.57 5.02 -5.49
N GLN A 52 -13.94 5.47 -6.57
CA GLN A 52 -12.74 4.87 -7.15
C GLN A 52 -11.91 5.93 -7.89
N GLY A 53 -10.67 5.57 -8.19
CA GLY A 53 -9.81 6.35 -9.05
C GLY A 53 -8.53 5.62 -9.40
N THR A 54 -7.59 6.38 -9.95
CA THR A 54 -6.26 5.91 -10.33
C THR A 54 -5.21 6.59 -9.47
N GLY A 55 -4.14 5.87 -9.16
CA GLY A 55 -2.90 6.46 -8.65
C GLY A 55 -1.71 5.84 -9.34
N PHE A 56 -0.51 6.30 -8.97
CA PHE A 56 0.74 5.73 -9.48
C PHE A 56 1.83 5.77 -8.42
N ILE A 57 2.70 4.77 -8.48
CA ILE A 57 3.79 4.59 -7.53
C ILE A 57 4.92 5.55 -7.86
N ILE A 58 5.39 6.25 -6.84
CA ILE A 58 6.51 7.18 -6.90
C ILE A 58 7.54 6.79 -5.86
N GLU A 59 8.77 7.28 -6.04
CA GLU A 59 9.78 7.20 -4.99
C GLU A 59 9.27 7.93 -3.74
N GLY A 60 9.49 7.33 -2.58
CA GLY A 60 8.98 7.83 -1.32
C GLY A 60 9.66 7.13 -0.16
N GLU A 61 8.87 6.70 0.81
CA GLU A 61 9.40 6.14 2.04
C GLU A 61 10.04 4.77 1.86
N PRO A 62 11.25 4.53 2.43
CA PRO A 62 11.79 3.19 2.53
C PRO A 62 10.81 2.25 3.24
N GLY A 63 10.65 1.04 2.70
CA GLY A 63 9.82 0.01 3.33
C GLY A 63 8.31 0.09 3.08
N VAL A 64 7.80 1.11 2.38
CA VAL A 64 6.38 1.21 2.00
C VAL A 64 6.22 1.64 0.54
N CYS A 65 5.06 1.34 -0.06
CA CYS A 65 4.73 1.85 -1.37
C CYS A 65 4.06 3.22 -1.24
N THR A 66 4.63 4.23 -1.89
CA THR A 66 4.10 5.60 -1.93
C THR A 66 3.37 5.82 -3.25
N VAL A 67 2.13 6.28 -3.17
CA VAL A 67 1.25 6.50 -4.33
C VAL A 67 0.82 7.95 -4.37
N ALA A 68 0.97 8.57 -5.55
CA ALA A 68 0.40 9.88 -5.86
C ALA A 68 -0.94 9.73 -6.58
N THR A 69 -1.89 10.59 -6.24
CA THR A 69 -3.23 10.66 -6.84
C THR A 69 -3.85 12.05 -6.64
N ALA A 70 -5.06 12.27 -7.17
CA ALA A 70 -5.83 13.48 -6.91
C ALA A 70 -6.55 13.38 -5.55
N ALA A 71 -6.72 14.50 -4.83
CA ALA A 71 -7.34 14.50 -3.50
C ALA A 71 -8.80 14.03 -3.54
N GLN A 72 -9.54 14.39 -4.58
CA GLN A 72 -10.92 13.93 -4.79
C GLN A 72 -11.06 12.40 -4.94
N VAL A 73 -9.97 11.66 -5.17
CA VAL A 73 -9.96 10.18 -5.25
C VAL A 73 -9.91 9.53 -3.87
N VAL A 74 -9.60 10.30 -2.81
CA VAL A 74 -9.38 9.78 -1.45
C VAL A 74 -10.34 10.34 -0.39
N GLU A 75 -11.13 11.37 -0.70
CA GLU A 75 -12.14 11.95 0.20
C GLU A 75 -13.55 11.34 -0.01
N PRO A 76 -14.34 10.98 1.03
CA PRO A 76 -14.13 10.99 2.48
C PRO A 76 -14.22 9.58 3.11
N SER A 77 -13.67 8.55 2.46
CA SER A 77 -13.90 7.16 2.92
C SER A 77 -13.07 6.78 4.16
N GLU A 78 -13.66 6.01 5.08
CA GLU A 78 -12.97 5.44 6.24
C GLU A 78 -11.94 4.35 5.84
N LEU A 79 -12.06 3.77 4.64
CA LEU A 79 -11.18 2.71 4.17
C LEU A 79 -10.86 2.87 2.68
N ILE A 80 -9.61 3.21 2.39
CA ILE A 80 -9.04 3.24 1.04
C ILE A 80 -8.31 1.94 0.79
N LEU A 81 -8.57 1.32 -0.37
CA LEU A 81 -7.91 0.12 -0.83
C LEU A 81 -7.15 0.41 -2.13
N VAL A 82 -5.97 -0.18 -2.25
CA VAL A 82 -5.11 -0.08 -3.42
C VAL A 82 -4.95 -1.46 -4.05
N SER A 83 -5.25 -1.57 -5.34
CA SER A 83 -4.98 -2.77 -6.14
C SER A 83 -3.92 -2.45 -7.19
N THR A 84 -2.91 -3.30 -7.28
CA THR A 84 -1.78 -3.21 -8.21
C THR A 84 -2.09 -3.92 -9.53
N HIS A 85 -1.23 -3.76 -10.54
CA HIS A 85 -1.44 -4.29 -11.89
C HIS A 85 -1.51 -5.83 -11.96
N ASP A 86 -0.93 -6.53 -10.99
CA ASP A 86 -0.85 -7.98 -10.86
C ASP A 86 -2.01 -8.60 -10.05
N SER A 87 -2.97 -7.78 -9.62
CA SER A 87 -4.12 -8.23 -8.85
C SER A 87 -5.24 -8.71 -9.78
N ASP A 88 -5.50 -10.03 -9.76
CA ASP A 88 -6.52 -10.67 -10.62
C ASP A 88 -7.97 -10.39 -10.18
N THR A 89 -8.20 -9.78 -9.01
CA THR A 89 -9.57 -9.47 -8.53
C THR A 89 -9.60 -8.21 -7.65
N VAL A 90 -10.74 -7.51 -7.60
CA VAL A 90 -10.93 -6.26 -6.81
C VAL A 90 -10.60 -6.45 -5.32
N ASN A 91 -10.82 -7.65 -4.77
CA ASN A 91 -10.79 -7.87 -3.32
C ASN A 91 -9.70 -8.85 -2.86
N GLN A 92 -9.06 -9.60 -3.78
CA GLN A 92 -7.93 -10.47 -3.45
C GLN A 92 -6.68 -9.83 -4.03
N GLY A 93 -5.78 -9.35 -3.17
CA GLY A 93 -4.57 -8.62 -3.57
C GLY A 93 -4.60 -7.12 -3.27
N ALA A 94 -5.74 -6.59 -2.83
CA ALA A 94 -5.84 -5.19 -2.45
C ALA A 94 -5.26 -4.90 -1.06
N PHE A 95 -4.51 -3.80 -0.95
CA PHE A 95 -3.85 -3.36 0.28
C PHE A 95 -4.62 -2.21 0.92
N PRO A 96 -4.87 -2.25 2.25
CA PRO A 96 -5.31 -1.07 2.99
C PRO A 96 -4.27 0.04 2.83
N ALA A 97 -4.74 1.21 2.42
CA ALA A 97 -3.92 2.39 2.27
C ALA A 97 -4.27 3.45 3.31
N GLN A 98 -3.27 4.19 3.74
CA GLN A 98 -3.42 5.33 4.63
C GLN A 98 -3.20 6.61 3.82
N ALA A 99 -4.19 7.50 3.81
CA ALA A 99 -4.02 8.85 3.29
C ALA A 99 -3.14 9.64 4.25
N LYS A 100 -1.97 10.10 3.77
CA LYS A 100 -1.02 10.82 4.63
C LYS A 100 -1.35 12.29 4.77
N GLN A 101 -1.81 12.94 3.70
CA GLN A 101 -2.17 14.36 3.75
C GLN A 101 -2.98 14.78 2.53
N ALA A 102 -4.05 15.54 2.77
CA ALA A 102 -4.63 16.48 1.81
C ALA A 102 -4.10 17.87 2.21
N TRP A 103 -3.40 18.57 1.30
CA TRP A 103 -2.66 19.78 1.65
C TRP A 103 -3.58 21.01 1.85
N PRO A 104 -3.17 21.98 2.69
CA PRO A 104 -3.89 23.23 2.86
C PRO A 104 -3.77 24.09 1.60
N ASN A 105 -4.85 24.82 1.27
CA ASN A 105 -5.03 25.73 0.12
C ASN A 105 -5.54 25.10 -1.19
N ASP A 106 -6.65 24.35 -1.13
CA ASP A 106 -7.43 23.90 -2.30
C ASP A 106 -6.71 22.98 -3.32
N LEU A 107 -5.43 22.63 -3.13
CA LEU A 107 -4.66 21.77 -4.04
C LEU A 107 -5.26 20.35 -4.08
N ASP A 108 -5.69 19.93 -5.27
CA ASP A 108 -6.35 18.63 -5.48
C ASP A 108 -5.33 17.48 -5.65
N LEU A 109 -4.39 17.38 -4.72
CA LEU A 109 -3.33 16.37 -4.71
C LEU A 109 -3.33 15.60 -3.39
N ALA A 110 -3.18 14.29 -3.46
CA ALA A 110 -3.03 13.43 -2.31
C ALA A 110 -1.85 12.46 -2.47
N ILE A 111 -1.23 12.14 -1.34
CA ILE A 111 -0.29 11.03 -1.20
C ILE A 111 -0.90 10.00 -0.27
N ILE A 112 -0.97 8.76 -0.74
CA ILE A 112 -1.36 7.60 0.07
C ILE A 112 -0.20 6.63 0.17
N THR A 113 -0.19 5.81 1.20
CA THR A 113 0.82 4.76 1.39
C THR A 113 0.16 3.43 1.70
N PHE A 114 0.76 2.34 1.22
CA PHE A 114 0.31 0.99 1.53
C PHE A 114 1.50 0.04 1.71
N ASN A 115 1.26 -1.04 2.46
CA ASN A 115 2.27 -2.05 2.75
C ASN A 115 2.09 -3.26 1.83
N ALA A 116 2.98 -3.41 0.86
CA ALA A 116 3.09 -4.64 0.06
C ALA A 116 3.84 -5.75 0.84
N PRO A 117 3.80 -7.02 0.40
CA PRO A 117 4.65 -8.08 0.94
C PRO A 117 6.12 -7.83 0.57
N GLY A 118 7.03 -7.91 1.54
CA GLY A 118 8.47 -7.71 1.36
C GLY A 118 9.07 -6.66 2.30
N GLU A 119 10.39 -6.48 2.24
CA GLU A 119 11.13 -5.44 2.98
C GLU A 119 10.99 -4.05 2.34
N ASN A 120 10.76 -3.98 1.02
CA ASN A 120 10.60 -2.74 0.25
C ASN A 120 9.38 -2.83 -0.67
N CYS A 121 8.95 -1.68 -1.22
CA CYS A 121 7.93 -1.67 -2.26
C CYS A 121 8.41 -2.49 -3.48
N PRO A 122 7.73 -3.58 -3.86
CA PRO A 122 8.19 -4.46 -4.92
C PRO A 122 7.86 -3.92 -6.32
N TYR A 123 7.06 -2.87 -6.40
CA TYR A 123 6.61 -2.27 -7.65
C TYR A 123 7.52 -1.13 -8.06
N ALA A 124 7.76 -1.01 -9.37
CA ALA A 124 8.57 0.07 -9.92
C ALA A 124 7.94 1.43 -9.62
N SER A 125 8.77 2.43 -9.33
CA SER A 125 8.35 3.82 -9.21
C SER A 125 8.51 4.56 -10.52
N LEU A 126 7.59 5.48 -10.81
CA LEU A 126 7.73 6.40 -11.93
C LEU A 126 8.58 7.60 -11.54
N SER A 127 9.47 7.99 -12.45
CA SER A 127 10.28 9.19 -12.31
C SER A 127 9.45 10.45 -12.57
N LEU A 128 9.60 11.46 -11.71
CA LEU A 128 8.95 12.75 -11.87
C LEU A 128 9.78 13.66 -12.78
N GLY A 129 9.22 14.02 -13.94
CA GLY A 129 9.85 14.91 -14.91
C GLY A 129 9.72 16.40 -14.55
N ASP A 130 10.45 17.25 -15.27
CA ASP A 130 10.39 18.71 -15.12
C ASP A 130 9.21 19.30 -15.92
N SER A 131 8.07 19.51 -15.26
CA SER A 131 6.89 20.13 -15.86
C SER A 131 7.12 21.57 -16.34
N GLY A 132 8.19 22.24 -15.90
CA GLY A 132 8.55 23.59 -16.37
C GLY A 132 9.09 23.62 -17.80
N ARG A 133 9.48 22.46 -18.35
CA ARG A 133 9.99 22.32 -19.74
C ARG A 133 8.89 22.05 -20.76
N LEU A 134 7.66 21.85 -20.31
CA LEU A 134 6.52 21.57 -21.18
C LEU A 134 6.22 22.75 -22.10
N LYS A 135 5.81 22.42 -23.32
CA LYS A 135 5.39 23.37 -24.35
C LYS A 135 4.01 22.99 -24.86
N LYS A 136 3.29 23.98 -25.40
CA LYS A 136 2.04 23.74 -26.11
C LYS A 136 2.30 22.75 -27.26
N GLN A 137 1.37 21.83 -27.50
CA GLN A 137 1.45 20.73 -28.47
C GLN A 137 2.44 19.61 -28.12
N ASP A 138 3.11 19.67 -26.96
CA ASP A 138 3.85 18.49 -26.49
C ASP A 138 2.88 17.32 -26.31
N ARG A 139 3.29 16.17 -26.84
CA ARG A 139 2.53 14.92 -26.71
C ARG A 139 2.67 14.36 -25.31
N LEU A 140 1.56 13.84 -24.80
CA LEU A 140 1.45 13.21 -23.49
C LEU A 140 0.53 11.99 -23.54
N TYR A 141 0.70 11.13 -22.54
CA TYR A 141 -0.03 9.89 -22.39
C TYR A 141 -0.62 9.85 -20.98
N LEU A 142 -1.94 9.75 -20.93
CA LEU A 142 -2.67 9.59 -19.70
C LEU A 142 -2.90 8.10 -19.44
N PHE A 143 -2.45 7.63 -18.27
CA PHE A 143 -2.69 6.28 -17.81
C PHE A 143 -3.76 6.29 -16.73
N GLY A 144 -4.77 5.42 -16.84
CA GLY A 144 -5.72 5.26 -15.76
C GLY A 144 -6.77 4.20 -15.99
N PHE A 145 -7.40 3.82 -14.89
CA PHE A 145 -8.45 2.83 -14.89
C PHE A 145 -9.81 3.50 -15.11
N PRO A 146 -10.61 3.05 -16.09
CA PRO A 146 -12.00 3.47 -16.18
C PRO A 146 -12.79 3.02 -14.96
N GLU A 147 -13.90 3.72 -14.75
CA GLU A 147 -14.87 3.43 -13.70
C GLU A 147 -15.42 2.01 -13.83
N ASP A 148 -15.16 1.19 -12.81
CA ASP A 148 -15.68 -0.17 -12.72
C ASP A 148 -17.20 -0.19 -12.59
N SER A 149 -17.78 -1.30 -13.04
CA SER A 149 -19.17 -1.65 -12.69
C SER A 149 -19.17 -2.67 -11.57
N GLU A 150 -20.32 -2.90 -10.92
CA GLU A 150 -20.46 -3.89 -9.85
C GLU A 150 -19.91 -5.30 -10.20
N LYS A 151 -19.82 -5.65 -11.50
CA LYS A 151 -19.45 -6.98 -11.99
C LYS A 151 -18.22 -7.01 -12.90
N VAL A 152 -17.71 -5.86 -13.36
CA VAL A 152 -16.65 -5.80 -14.37
C VAL A 152 -15.58 -4.82 -13.93
N LEU A 153 -14.35 -5.33 -13.82
CA LEU A 153 -13.14 -4.54 -13.76
C LEU A 153 -12.73 -4.12 -15.17
N TYR A 154 -12.66 -2.82 -15.44
CA TYR A 154 -12.14 -2.36 -16.74
C TYR A 154 -10.61 -2.32 -16.72
N PRO A 155 -9.93 -2.82 -17.77
CA PRO A 155 -8.47 -2.82 -17.81
C PRO A 155 -7.91 -1.39 -17.84
N LEU A 156 -6.61 -1.28 -17.56
CA LEU A 156 -5.86 -0.03 -17.70
C LEU A 156 -6.07 0.55 -19.10
N GLN A 157 -6.40 1.84 -19.18
CA GLN A 157 -6.50 2.57 -20.42
C GLN A 157 -5.36 3.58 -20.55
N VAL A 158 -4.92 3.77 -21.80
CA VAL A 158 -3.87 4.72 -22.17
C VAL A 158 -4.41 5.67 -23.23
N ALA A 159 -4.74 6.89 -22.81
CA ALA A 159 -5.24 7.93 -23.70
C ALA A 159 -4.10 8.85 -24.13
N GLN A 160 -4.01 9.13 -25.44
CA GLN A 160 -3.01 10.05 -25.98
C GLN A 160 -3.60 11.46 -26.06
N GLY A 161 -2.78 12.45 -25.73
CA GLY A 161 -3.18 13.85 -25.69
C GLY A 161 -2.07 14.82 -26.05
N GLU A 162 -2.42 16.10 -26.07
CA GLU A 162 -1.49 17.20 -26.28
C GLU A 162 -1.76 18.36 -25.33
N ILE A 163 -0.69 19.07 -24.96
CA ILE A 163 -0.82 20.28 -24.13
C ILE A 163 -1.50 21.38 -24.93
N SER A 164 -2.67 21.82 -24.46
CA SER A 164 -3.43 22.91 -25.07
C SER A 164 -3.07 24.26 -24.44
N ARG A 165 -2.82 24.29 -23.13
CA ARG A 165 -2.45 25.51 -22.39
C ARG A 165 -1.65 25.19 -21.13
N LEU A 166 -0.75 26.11 -20.77
CA LEU A 166 -0.07 26.15 -19.48
C LEU A 166 -0.42 27.49 -18.82
N ALA A 167 -0.95 27.48 -17.59
CA ALA A 167 -1.37 28.69 -16.90
C ALA A 167 -1.13 28.55 -15.40
N LYS A 168 -0.45 29.50 -14.76
CA LYS A 168 -0.21 29.47 -13.31
C LYS A 168 -1.38 30.08 -12.55
N GLY A 169 -1.73 29.48 -11.42
CA GLY A 169 -2.52 30.16 -10.37
C GLY A 169 -4.01 29.82 -10.34
N ASN A 170 -4.39 28.61 -10.77
CA ASN A 170 -5.71 28.07 -10.40
C ASN A 170 -5.73 27.78 -8.90
N ALA A 171 -6.84 28.08 -8.22
CA ALA A 171 -7.05 27.78 -6.80
C ALA A 171 -6.72 26.32 -6.45
N LYS A 172 -7.02 25.36 -7.34
CA LYS A 172 -6.77 23.94 -7.11
C LYS A 172 -5.41 23.40 -7.59
N GLY A 173 -4.50 24.27 -8.02
CA GLY A 173 -3.16 23.90 -8.50
C GLY A 173 -3.10 23.33 -9.93
N TYR A 174 -4.22 23.31 -10.66
CA TYR A 174 -4.31 22.89 -12.05
C TYR A 174 -3.66 23.90 -13.01
N ASP A 175 -2.36 23.71 -13.28
CA ASP A 175 -1.60 24.61 -14.16
C ASP A 175 -1.34 24.01 -15.57
N ILE A 176 -1.77 22.77 -15.82
CA ILE A 176 -1.69 22.11 -17.14
C ILE A 176 -3.10 21.87 -17.68
N THR A 177 -3.35 22.32 -18.90
CA THR A 177 -4.55 21.98 -19.66
C THR A 177 -4.14 21.18 -20.90
N TYR A 178 -4.85 20.08 -21.15
CA TYR A 178 -4.55 19.18 -22.25
C TYR A 178 -5.82 18.60 -22.87
N THR A 179 -5.70 18.08 -24.09
CA THR A 179 -6.75 17.30 -24.75
C THR A 179 -6.49 15.81 -24.51
N SER A 180 -7.52 15.02 -24.21
CA SER A 180 -7.41 13.57 -24.08
C SER A 180 -8.79 12.92 -24.02
N ASP A 181 -8.92 11.73 -24.61
CA ASP A 181 -10.10 10.87 -24.49
C ASP A 181 -10.09 10.12 -23.15
N SER A 182 -10.20 10.85 -22.03
CA SER A 182 -10.27 10.23 -20.70
C SER A 182 -11.68 9.74 -20.39
N ALA A 183 -11.79 8.56 -19.78
CA ALA A 183 -13.02 8.06 -19.19
C ALA A 183 -13.21 8.52 -17.73
N ALA A 184 -14.43 8.40 -17.20
CA ALA A 184 -14.66 8.48 -15.75
C ALA A 184 -13.83 7.40 -15.03
N GLY A 185 -13.38 7.67 -13.80
CA GLY A 185 -12.51 6.77 -13.01
C GLY A 185 -11.01 6.97 -13.21
N MET A 186 -10.57 7.59 -14.32
CA MET A 186 -9.13 7.79 -14.58
C MET A 186 -8.49 8.90 -13.74
N SER A 187 -9.29 9.67 -12.99
CA SER A 187 -8.82 10.73 -12.09
C SER A 187 -7.70 10.25 -11.17
N GLY A 188 -6.67 11.06 -10.99
CA GLY A 188 -5.47 10.75 -10.22
C GLY A 188 -4.38 9.99 -10.97
N GLY A 189 -4.65 9.55 -12.21
CA GLY A 189 -3.65 8.91 -13.07
C GLY A 189 -2.51 9.83 -13.52
N PRO A 190 -1.33 9.29 -13.83
CA PRO A 190 -0.20 10.10 -14.28
C PRO A 190 -0.37 10.55 -15.73
N LEU A 191 -0.01 11.81 -15.98
CA LEU A 191 0.32 12.31 -17.30
C LEU A 191 1.81 12.09 -17.54
N VAL A 192 2.12 11.26 -18.52
CA VAL A 192 3.49 10.85 -18.87
C VAL A 192 3.90 11.51 -20.18
N ASN A 193 5.10 12.09 -20.23
CA ASN A 193 5.65 12.65 -21.46
C ASN A 193 6.23 11.56 -22.37
N ALA A 194 6.74 11.93 -23.54
CA ALA A 194 7.29 10.98 -24.49
C ALA A 194 8.60 10.28 -24.04
N TRP A 195 9.12 10.58 -22.85
CA TRP A 195 10.32 9.97 -22.26
C TRP A 195 10.02 9.08 -21.05
N GLY A 196 8.75 8.83 -20.73
CA GLY A 196 8.39 7.99 -19.57
C GLY A 196 8.39 8.74 -18.24
N GLU A 197 8.53 10.08 -18.26
CA GLU A 197 8.53 10.87 -17.03
C GLU A 197 7.12 11.40 -16.74
N VAL A 198 6.71 11.35 -15.47
CA VAL A 198 5.44 11.94 -15.02
C VAL A 198 5.60 13.45 -14.98
N VAL A 199 4.77 14.15 -15.75
CA VAL A 199 4.76 15.62 -15.85
C VAL A 199 3.51 16.26 -15.24
N GLY A 200 2.52 15.44 -14.88
CA GLY A 200 1.41 15.90 -14.07
C GLY A 200 0.52 14.77 -13.55
N VAL A 201 -0.42 15.14 -12.69
CA VAL A 201 -1.46 14.26 -12.12
C VAL A 201 -2.79 14.69 -12.67
N GLN A 202 -3.53 13.77 -13.32
CA GLN A 202 -4.87 14.07 -13.80
C GLN A 202 -5.77 14.42 -12.63
N GLY A 203 -6.52 15.50 -12.78
CA GLY A 203 -7.62 15.80 -11.87
C GLY A 203 -8.93 15.96 -12.62
N GLN A 204 -9.46 17.19 -12.63
CA GLN A 204 -10.80 17.47 -13.16
C GLN A 204 -10.86 17.58 -14.70
N ALA A 205 -12.07 17.40 -15.23
CA ALA A 205 -12.40 17.65 -16.63
C ALA A 205 -13.19 18.97 -16.75
N GLU A 206 -12.84 19.80 -17.72
CA GLU A 206 -13.55 21.04 -18.03
C GLU A 206 -13.92 21.05 -19.52
N ALA A 207 -15.19 20.80 -19.83
CA ALA A 207 -15.68 20.61 -21.20
C ALA A 207 -14.84 19.56 -21.99
N ALA A 208 -14.32 19.93 -23.16
CA ALA A 208 -13.45 19.07 -23.97
C ALA A 208 -11.99 19.01 -23.47
N SER A 209 -11.63 19.83 -22.47
CA SER A 209 -10.27 19.88 -21.92
C SER A 209 -10.17 19.11 -20.61
N ARG A 210 -8.94 18.74 -20.27
CA ARG A 210 -8.58 18.09 -19.01
C ARG A 210 -7.56 18.94 -18.27
N LEU A 211 -7.62 18.88 -16.95
CA LEU A 211 -6.76 19.63 -16.06
C LEU A 211 -5.82 18.68 -15.33
N ALA A 212 -4.57 19.10 -15.18
CA ALA A 212 -3.56 18.35 -14.43
C ALA A 212 -2.74 19.25 -13.52
N ILE A 213 -2.39 18.69 -12.36
CA ILE A 213 -1.47 19.28 -11.41
C ILE A 213 -0.05 18.99 -11.89
N PRO A 214 0.83 20.00 -12.07
CA PRO A 214 2.18 19.78 -12.54
C PRO A 214 3.02 18.90 -11.60
N SER A 215 3.90 18.09 -12.18
CA SER A 215 4.86 17.27 -11.41
C SER A 215 5.74 18.10 -10.47
N ALA A 216 6.05 19.37 -10.80
CA ALA A 216 6.78 20.26 -9.91
C ALA A 216 6.05 20.54 -8.59
N GLN A 217 4.70 20.63 -8.62
CA GLN A 217 3.92 20.75 -7.40
C GLN A 217 3.94 19.44 -6.61
N LEU A 218 3.80 18.30 -7.30
CA LEU A 218 3.93 16.98 -6.68
C LEU A 218 5.30 16.78 -6.01
N GLN A 219 6.40 17.14 -6.67
CA GLN A 219 7.75 17.06 -6.11
C GLN A 219 7.90 17.90 -4.83
N LYS A 220 7.36 19.13 -4.84
CA LYS A 220 7.36 20.01 -3.66
C LYS A 220 6.60 19.39 -2.50
N GLN A 221 5.43 18.79 -2.77
CA GLN A 221 4.60 18.17 -1.75
C GLN A 221 5.20 16.87 -1.23
N LEU A 222 5.75 16.03 -2.11
CA LEU A 222 6.48 14.83 -1.73
C LEU A 222 7.63 15.18 -0.78
N ALA A 223 8.43 16.21 -1.11
CA ALA A 223 9.51 16.67 -0.22
C ALA A 223 8.99 17.13 1.15
N ALA A 224 7.84 17.79 1.20
CA ALA A 224 7.21 18.21 2.45
C ALA A 224 6.70 17.03 3.28
N VAL A 225 6.08 16.02 2.65
CA VAL A 225 5.67 14.78 3.32
C VAL A 225 6.91 14.07 3.86
N VAL A 226 7.92 13.84 3.03
CA VAL A 226 9.18 13.18 3.42
C VAL A 226 9.87 13.92 4.58
N ALA A 227 9.87 15.26 4.56
CA ALA A 227 10.46 16.07 5.63
C ALA A 227 9.66 16.11 6.94
N GLN A 228 8.34 15.85 6.90
CA GLN A 228 7.48 15.78 8.08
C GLN A 228 7.47 14.39 8.72
N LEU A 229 8.11 13.41 8.08
CA LEU A 229 8.24 12.09 8.67
C LEU A 229 9.12 12.21 9.91
N PRO A 230 8.71 11.60 11.04
CA PRO A 230 9.64 11.40 12.12
C PRO A 230 10.87 10.68 11.54
N GLU A 231 12.08 11.10 11.92
CA GLU A 231 13.25 10.23 11.79
C GLU A 231 12.82 8.87 12.33
N ALA A 232 12.97 7.81 11.53
CA ALA A 232 12.42 6.49 11.79
C ALA A 232 12.65 6.12 13.26
N THR A 233 11.63 6.35 14.11
CA THR A 233 11.61 5.81 15.47
C THR A 233 11.71 4.32 15.25
N GLU A 234 12.79 3.68 15.70
CA GLU A 234 13.09 2.27 15.42
C GLU A 234 11.81 1.44 15.46
N GLU A 235 11.21 1.25 14.28
CA GLU A 235 10.01 0.48 14.12
C GLU A 235 10.51 -0.94 14.26
N ASN A 236 10.19 -1.57 15.38
CA ASN A 236 10.59 -2.95 15.65
C ASN A 236 9.34 -3.84 15.68
N ALA A 237 9.57 -5.15 15.58
CA ALA A 237 8.48 -6.10 15.48
C ALA A 237 7.52 -5.99 16.68
N GLN A 238 8.04 -5.69 17.87
CA GLN A 238 7.25 -5.50 19.08
C GLN A 238 6.30 -4.29 18.99
N SER A 239 6.81 -3.12 18.58
CA SER A 239 5.99 -1.91 18.40
C SER A 239 4.84 -2.15 17.40
N LEU A 240 5.14 -2.84 16.30
CA LEU A 240 4.15 -3.23 15.31
C LEU A 240 3.06 -4.15 15.88
N VAL A 241 3.45 -5.15 16.68
CA VAL A 241 2.49 -6.04 17.37
C VAL A 241 1.58 -5.26 18.31
N GLU A 242 2.11 -4.30 19.08
CA GLU A 242 1.28 -3.49 19.98
C GLU A 242 0.30 -2.59 19.21
N GLN A 243 0.72 -1.98 18.12
CA GLN A 243 -0.16 -1.19 17.24
C GLN A 243 -1.28 -2.05 16.63
N GLY A 244 -0.93 -3.24 16.11
CA GLY A 244 -1.91 -4.20 15.63
C GLY A 244 -2.90 -4.64 16.71
N LYS A 245 -2.43 -4.84 17.94
CA LYS A 245 -3.28 -5.19 19.10
C LYS A 245 -4.23 -4.04 19.48
N ALA A 246 -3.81 -2.79 19.38
CA ALA A 246 -4.68 -1.64 19.62
C ALA A 246 -5.83 -1.59 18.61
N LEU A 247 -5.54 -1.69 17.30
CA LEU A 247 -6.55 -1.73 16.25
C LEU A 247 -7.47 -2.94 16.38
N PHE A 248 -6.93 -4.08 16.82
CA PHE A 248 -7.73 -5.28 17.09
C PHE A 248 -8.77 -5.06 18.19
N LYS A 249 -8.44 -4.33 19.27
CA LYS A 249 -9.38 -4.00 20.36
C LYS A 249 -10.54 -3.11 19.87
N GLU A 250 -10.28 -2.32 18.83
CA GLU A 250 -11.29 -1.51 18.12
C GLU A 250 -12.07 -2.31 17.06
N GLU A 251 -11.86 -3.63 16.98
CA GLU A 251 -12.44 -4.53 15.97
C GLU A 251 -12.06 -4.21 14.51
N LYS A 252 -11.03 -3.37 14.30
CA LYS A 252 -10.54 -3.00 12.97
C LYS A 252 -9.60 -4.08 12.42
N TYR A 253 -10.16 -5.26 12.14
CA TYR A 253 -9.38 -6.45 11.78
C TYR A 253 -8.62 -6.32 10.46
N LEU A 254 -9.22 -5.69 9.44
CA LEU A 254 -8.57 -5.47 8.15
C LEU A 254 -7.35 -4.55 8.25
N THR A 255 -7.40 -3.53 9.12
CA THR A 255 -6.28 -2.60 9.32
C THR A 255 -5.25 -3.14 10.32
N ALA A 256 -5.64 -4.04 11.23
CA ALA A 256 -4.72 -4.69 12.15
C ALA A 256 -3.82 -5.73 11.47
N LEU A 257 -4.32 -6.47 10.47
CA LEU A 257 -3.59 -7.56 9.82
C LEU A 257 -2.21 -7.14 9.27
N PRO A 258 -2.08 -6.01 8.53
CA PRO A 258 -0.78 -5.57 8.00
C PRO A 258 0.29 -5.32 9.07
N TYR A 259 -0.09 -4.91 10.29
CA TYR A 259 0.88 -4.69 11.37
C TYR A 259 1.52 -6.01 11.82
N PHE A 260 0.73 -7.07 11.95
CA PHE A 260 1.25 -8.40 12.27
C PHE A 260 2.08 -8.99 11.12
N ASP A 261 1.65 -8.79 9.87
CA ASP A 261 2.42 -9.18 8.69
C ASP A 261 3.79 -8.48 8.66
N ARG A 262 3.84 -7.17 8.96
CA ARG A 262 5.09 -6.40 9.05
C ARG A 262 5.97 -6.89 10.20
N ALA A 263 5.41 -7.11 11.38
CA ALA A 263 6.16 -7.63 12.53
C ALA A 263 6.82 -8.98 12.23
N ILE A 264 6.10 -9.87 11.55
CA ILE A 264 6.63 -11.16 11.09
C ILE A 264 7.77 -10.99 10.08
N ARG A 265 7.67 -10.02 9.17
CA ARG A 265 8.75 -9.75 8.21
C ARG A 265 10.03 -9.27 8.89
N MET A 266 9.89 -8.46 9.93
CA MET A 266 11.04 -8.00 10.71
C MET A 266 11.65 -9.12 11.54
N GLU A 267 10.81 -9.93 12.18
CA GLU A 267 11.24 -11.02 13.04
C GLU A 267 10.44 -12.30 12.72
N LEU A 268 10.98 -13.11 11.81
CA LEU A 268 10.32 -14.35 11.35
C LEU A 268 10.03 -15.33 12.51
N ASN A 269 10.84 -15.28 13.57
CA ASN A 269 10.74 -16.10 14.77
C ASN A 269 9.94 -15.40 15.90
N TYR A 270 9.00 -14.51 15.58
CA TYR A 270 8.17 -13.85 16.59
C TYR A 270 6.80 -14.52 16.75
N ALA A 271 6.70 -15.48 17.68
CA ALA A 271 5.50 -16.30 17.90
C ALA A 271 4.24 -15.48 18.24
N GLU A 272 4.39 -14.33 18.93
CA GLU A 272 3.27 -13.43 19.22
C GLU A 272 2.66 -12.84 17.96
N ALA A 273 3.49 -12.33 17.04
CA ALA A 273 3.01 -11.75 15.79
C ALA A 273 2.23 -12.78 14.94
N TRP A 274 2.75 -14.00 14.80
CA TRP A 274 2.06 -15.11 14.13
C TRP A 274 0.73 -15.49 14.81
N THR A 275 0.71 -15.52 16.15
CA THR A 275 -0.50 -15.79 16.93
C THR A 275 -1.57 -14.74 16.73
N LYS A 276 -1.20 -13.45 16.77
CA LYS A 276 -2.14 -12.34 16.56
C LYS A 276 -2.63 -12.27 15.11
N ARG A 277 -1.75 -12.54 14.13
CA ARG A 277 -2.14 -12.72 12.71
C ARG A 277 -3.21 -13.80 12.57
N ALA A 278 -3.01 -14.96 13.19
CA ALA A 278 -3.99 -16.05 13.15
C ALA A 278 -5.33 -15.65 13.76
N TYR A 279 -5.31 -14.91 14.86
CA TYR A 279 -6.52 -14.40 15.49
C TYR A 279 -7.29 -13.49 14.52
N VAL A 280 -6.61 -12.49 13.96
CA VAL A 280 -7.21 -11.54 13.01
C VAL A 280 -7.81 -12.26 11.80
N LEU A 281 -7.07 -13.20 11.21
CA LEU A 281 -7.54 -13.98 10.06
C LEU A 281 -8.78 -14.81 10.38
N ASN A 282 -8.88 -15.37 11.60
CA ASN A 282 -10.11 -16.04 12.06
C ASN A 282 -11.31 -15.09 12.11
N LYS A 283 -11.12 -13.85 12.55
CA LYS A 283 -12.17 -12.81 12.56
C LYS A 283 -12.57 -12.41 11.14
N LEU A 284 -11.59 -12.33 10.24
CA LEU A 284 -11.78 -12.07 8.80
C LEU A 284 -12.31 -13.28 8.01
N LYS A 285 -12.57 -14.42 8.66
CA LYS A 285 -13.05 -15.66 8.04
C LYS A 285 -12.07 -16.31 7.04
N ARG A 286 -10.78 -15.97 7.11
CA ARG A 286 -9.68 -16.55 6.32
C ARG A 286 -9.06 -17.74 7.07
N TYR A 287 -9.82 -18.81 7.21
CA TYR A 287 -9.54 -19.87 8.20
C TYR A 287 -8.32 -20.73 7.87
N GLU A 288 -8.07 -21.03 6.60
CA GLU A 288 -6.91 -21.81 6.15
C GLU A 288 -5.60 -21.05 6.40
N GLU A 289 -5.60 -19.73 6.16
CA GLU A 289 -4.43 -18.88 6.44
C GLU A 289 -4.23 -18.67 7.94
N ALA A 290 -5.32 -18.56 8.69
CA ALA A 290 -5.28 -18.53 10.14
C ALA A 290 -4.64 -19.81 10.71
N LEU A 291 -5.03 -20.98 10.19
CA LEU A 291 -4.47 -22.26 10.58
C LEU A 291 -2.96 -22.33 10.34
N LYS A 292 -2.51 -21.96 9.13
CA LYS A 292 -1.06 -21.89 8.80
C LYS A 292 -0.31 -20.93 9.71
N SER A 293 -0.92 -19.80 10.07
CA SER A 293 -0.30 -18.81 10.96
C SER A 293 -0.16 -19.35 12.39
N SER A 294 -1.19 -20.04 12.90
CA SER A 294 -1.11 -20.72 14.21
C SER A 294 -0.08 -21.84 14.20
N GLU A 295 0.02 -22.62 13.11
CA GLU A 295 1.07 -23.64 12.95
C GLU A 295 2.46 -23.01 13.03
N LYS A 296 2.68 -21.89 12.33
CA LYS A 296 3.97 -21.22 12.37
C LYS A 296 4.31 -20.68 13.76
N ALA A 297 3.33 -20.12 14.46
CA ALA A 297 3.49 -19.68 15.85
C ALA A 297 3.91 -20.85 16.76
N LEU A 298 3.32 -22.03 16.58
CA LEU A 298 3.59 -23.24 17.37
C LEU A 298 4.90 -23.92 17.00
N GLU A 299 5.38 -23.81 15.76
CA GLU A 299 6.73 -24.22 15.38
C GLU A 299 7.79 -23.41 16.13
N ILE A 300 7.53 -22.10 16.33
CA ILE A 300 8.44 -21.18 17.03
C ILE A 300 8.34 -21.37 18.55
N ASN A 301 7.12 -21.44 19.08
CA ASN A 301 6.86 -21.64 20.50
C ASN A 301 5.71 -22.65 20.71
N PRO A 302 6.04 -23.93 20.95
CA PRO A 302 5.05 -24.98 21.19
C PRO A 302 4.22 -24.78 22.47
N ASP A 303 4.75 -24.04 23.44
CA ASP A 303 4.10 -23.82 24.74
C ASP A 303 3.23 -22.55 24.75
N PHE A 304 2.82 -22.06 23.57
CA PHE A 304 2.00 -20.87 23.47
C PHE A 304 0.50 -21.21 23.44
N ALA A 305 -0.14 -21.18 24.61
CA ALA A 305 -1.55 -21.54 24.78
C ALA A 305 -2.51 -20.76 23.84
N GLU A 306 -2.26 -19.46 23.62
CA GLU A 306 -3.08 -18.64 22.71
C GLU A 306 -3.00 -19.14 21.25
N ALA A 307 -1.82 -19.58 20.79
CA ALA A 307 -1.63 -20.13 19.46
C ALA A 307 -2.39 -21.45 19.26
N TRP A 308 -2.35 -22.34 20.27
CA TRP A 308 -3.14 -23.58 20.29
C TRP A 308 -4.65 -23.32 20.25
N ASN A 309 -5.14 -22.34 21.03
CA ASN A 309 -6.54 -21.94 20.98
C ASN A 309 -6.93 -21.38 19.59
N ASN A 310 -6.08 -20.54 18.98
CA ASN A 310 -6.34 -19.98 17.64
C ASN A 310 -6.30 -21.07 16.55
N ARG A 311 -5.41 -22.07 16.67
CA ARG A 311 -5.41 -23.27 15.83
C ARG A 311 -6.76 -23.99 15.94
N GLY A 312 -7.23 -24.23 17.17
CA GLY A 312 -8.52 -24.88 17.41
C GLY A 312 -9.69 -24.09 16.81
N ILE A 313 -9.69 -22.75 16.93
CA ILE A 313 -10.74 -21.89 16.33
C ILE A 313 -10.77 -22.08 14.82
N SER A 314 -9.61 -22.05 14.17
CA SER A 314 -9.46 -22.24 12.73
C SER A 314 -10.01 -23.60 12.29
N LEU A 315 -9.56 -24.68 12.94
CA LEU A 315 -10.00 -26.05 12.66
C LEU A 315 -11.51 -26.24 12.86
N ARG A 316 -12.07 -25.70 13.95
CA ARG A 316 -13.51 -25.76 14.22
C ARG A 316 -14.33 -25.04 13.15
N ARG A 317 -13.83 -23.91 12.64
CA ARG A 317 -14.48 -23.17 11.54
C ARG A 317 -14.40 -23.93 10.22
N LEU A 318 -13.33 -24.69 10.02
CA LEU A 318 -13.16 -25.66 8.94
C LEU A 318 -13.91 -26.98 9.17
N LYS A 319 -14.73 -27.07 10.23
CA LYS A 319 -15.53 -28.27 10.62
C LYS A 319 -14.71 -29.50 11.00
N LYS A 320 -13.42 -29.33 11.32
CA LYS A 320 -12.53 -30.39 11.84
C LYS A 320 -12.60 -30.41 13.37
N TYR A 321 -13.71 -30.89 13.91
CA TYR A 321 -14.05 -30.71 15.33
C TYR A 321 -13.15 -31.50 16.28
N GLU A 322 -12.77 -32.73 15.92
CA GLU A 322 -11.88 -33.58 16.72
C GLU A 322 -10.47 -32.98 16.81
N GLU A 323 -9.91 -32.54 15.68
CA GLU A 323 -8.61 -31.86 15.65
C GLU A 323 -8.66 -30.53 16.43
N ALA A 324 -9.78 -29.81 16.37
CA ALA A 324 -9.98 -28.60 17.15
C ALA A 324 -9.98 -28.88 18.67
N ILE A 325 -10.68 -29.94 19.11
CA ILE A 325 -10.69 -30.36 20.51
C ILE A 325 -9.27 -30.68 20.99
N ALA A 326 -8.49 -31.43 20.21
CA ALA A 326 -7.09 -31.73 20.55
C ALA A 326 -6.23 -30.46 20.69
N ALA A 327 -6.46 -29.46 19.83
CA ALA A 327 -5.77 -28.17 19.94
C ALA A 327 -6.19 -27.38 21.20
N TYR A 328 -7.49 -27.40 21.56
CA TYR A 328 -7.95 -26.78 22.81
C TYR A 328 -7.44 -27.51 24.05
N ASP A 329 -7.38 -28.84 24.02
CA ASP A 329 -6.82 -29.64 25.11
C ASP A 329 -5.36 -29.26 25.36
N LYS A 330 -4.57 -29.04 24.29
CA LYS A 330 -3.20 -28.52 24.43
C LYS A 330 -3.13 -27.12 25.01
N ALA A 331 -4.01 -26.21 24.60
CA ALA A 331 -4.09 -24.87 25.19
C ALA A 331 -4.40 -24.93 26.70
N ILE A 332 -5.28 -25.84 27.11
CA ILE A 332 -5.69 -26.08 28.51
C ILE A 332 -4.57 -26.75 29.32
N GLU A 333 -3.86 -27.71 28.74
CA GLU A 333 -2.71 -28.36 29.38
C GLU A 333 -1.63 -27.34 29.74
N ILE A 334 -1.36 -26.40 28.83
CA ILE A 334 -0.38 -25.32 29.03
C ILE A 334 -0.91 -24.26 30.01
N ASN A 335 -2.17 -23.85 29.87
CA ASN A 335 -2.81 -22.88 30.74
C ASN A 335 -4.21 -23.37 31.17
N PRO A 336 -4.31 -24.05 32.33
CA PRO A 336 -5.57 -24.60 32.84
C PRO A 336 -6.66 -23.54 33.07
N ASP A 337 -6.29 -22.29 33.33
CA ASP A 337 -7.22 -21.18 33.59
C ASP A 337 -7.64 -20.45 32.31
N TYR A 338 -7.30 -20.98 31.13
CA TYR A 338 -7.63 -20.34 29.87
C TYR A 338 -9.10 -20.52 29.48
N VAL A 339 -9.96 -19.66 30.04
CA VAL A 339 -11.43 -19.63 29.83
C VAL A 339 -11.85 -19.77 28.37
N GLY A 340 -11.14 -19.08 27.46
CA GLY A 340 -11.42 -19.12 26.03
C GLY A 340 -11.27 -20.52 25.43
N ALA A 341 -10.24 -21.28 25.84
CA ALA A 341 -10.00 -22.64 25.35
C ALA A 341 -11.07 -23.61 25.87
N TRP A 342 -11.43 -23.54 27.16
CA TRP A 342 -12.53 -24.33 27.75
C TRP A 342 -13.87 -24.10 27.05
N SER A 343 -14.23 -22.83 26.86
CA SER A 343 -15.45 -22.45 26.15
C SER A 343 -15.47 -22.99 24.72
N ASN A 344 -14.37 -22.82 23.98
CA ASN A 344 -14.27 -23.25 22.60
C ASN A 344 -14.25 -24.79 22.45
N ARG A 345 -13.66 -25.50 23.41
CA ARG A 345 -13.71 -26.95 23.52
C ARG A 345 -15.15 -27.44 23.67
N GLY A 346 -15.91 -26.86 24.61
CA GLY A 346 -17.34 -27.17 24.80
C GLY A 346 -18.17 -26.94 23.52
N VAL A 347 -17.89 -25.87 22.77
CA VAL A 347 -18.57 -25.60 21.49
C VAL A 347 -18.32 -26.72 20.47
N SER A 348 -17.09 -27.23 20.41
CA SER A 348 -16.70 -28.29 19.47
C SER A 348 -17.27 -29.65 19.87
N LEU A 349 -17.25 -29.99 21.16
CA LEU A 349 -17.88 -31.21 21.70
C LEU A 349 -19.38 -31.23 21.43
N ARG A 350 -20.07 -30.09 21.62
CA ARG A 350 -21.49 -29.96 21.29
C ARG A 350 -21.76 -30.18 19.81
N ARG A 351 -20.86 -29.74 18.90
CA ARG A 351 -21.00 -30.00 17.45
C ARG A 351 -20.89 -31.48 17.11
N LEU A 352 -20.14 -32.24 17.91
CA LEU A 352 -20.04 -33.70 17.84
C LEU A 352 -21.13 -34.44 18.64
N LYS A 353 -22.10 -33.72 19.23
CA LYS A 353 -23.18 -34.27 20.07
C LYS A 353 -22.69 -34.98 21.36
N LYS A 354 -21.49 -34.64 21.83
CA LYS A 354 -20.94 -35.09 23.12
C LYS A 354 -21.36 -34.11 24.22
N TYR A 355 -22.62 -34.19 24.64
CA TYR A 355 -23.24 -33.12 25.44
C TYR A 355 -22.72 -33.07 26.87
N GLU A 356 -22.49 -34.22 27.50
CA GLU A 356 -21.99 -34.32 28.87
C GLU A 356 -20.57 -33.74 28.99
N GLU A 357 -19.68 -34.10 28.07
CA GLU A 357 -18.32 -33.56 28.00
C GLU A 357 -18.32 -32.05 27.70
N ALA A 358 -19.28 -31.57 26.89
CA ALA A 358 -19.43 -30.15 26.58
C ALA A 358 -19.86 -29.35 27.81
N ILE A 359 -20.83 -29.86 28.59
CA ILE A 359 -21.28 -29.24 29.85
C ILE A 359 -20.10 -29.12 30.81
N ALA A 360 -19.35 -30.21 31.03
CA ALA A 360 -18.18 -30.18 31.91
C ALA A 360 -17.12 -29.14 31.46
N ALA A 361 -16.93 -28.97 30.14
CA ALA A 361 -16.02 -27.95 29.61
C ALA A 361 -16.55 -26.52 29.83
N TYR A 362 -17.87 -26.31 29.75
CA TYR A 362 -18.46 -25.00 30.04
C TYR A 362 -18.44 -24.69 31.54
N ASP A 363 -18.69 -25.68 32.40
CA ASP A 363 -18.61 -25.52 33.86
C ASP A 363 -17.21 -25.04 34.27
N LYS A 364 -16.17 -25.61 33.65
CA LYS A 364 -14.78 -25.15 33.84
C LYS A 364 -14.49 -23.75 33.30
N ALA A 365 -15.28 -23.24 32.35
CA ALA A 365 -15.11 -21.89 31.83
C ALA A 365 -15.79 -20.82 32.70
N ILE A 366 -16.69 -21.21 33.62
CA ILE A 366 -17.43 -20.29 34.50
C ILE A 366 -17.04 -20.39 35.98
N GLU A 367 -16.32 -21.44 36.36
CA GLU A 367 -15.61 -21.56 37.64
C GLU A 367 -14.53 -20.50 37.77
#